data_AF-A0A119APM5-F1
#
_entry.id   AF-A0A119APM5-F1
#
_cell.length_a   1.000
_cell.length_b   1.000
_cell.length_c   1.000
_cell.angle_alpha   90.00
_cell.angle_beta   90.00
_cell.angle_gamma   90.00
#
_symmetry.space_group_name_H-M   'P 1'
#
loop_
_entity.id
_entity.type
_entity.pdbx_description
1 polymer ?
#
loop_
_entity_poly.entity_id
_entity_poly.type
_entity_poly.pdbx_seq_one_letter_code
_entity_poly.pdbx_strand_id
1 'polypeptide(L)' 'MTEILTRDERAAIRALASGDKEQIGAARAAFDRAAPKHGVHACVELQFMAEVLAPVPDLLLRSQYRAAVLRQAG' A
#
# COMPACT_ATOMS: atom_id res chain seq x y z
N MET A 1 13.22 -11.74 13.93
CA MET A 1 12.03 -10.97 13.51
C MET A 1 11.92 -11.13 12.02
N THR A 2 10.95 -11.90 11.52
CA THR A 2 10.80 -12.12 10.08
C THR A 2 10.34 -10.79 9.46
N GLU A 3 11.15 -10.19 8.59
CA GLU A 3 10.74 -8.98 7.89
C GLU A 3 9.53 -9.29 6.99
N ILE A 4 8.44 -8.55 7.17
CA ILE A 4 7.19 -8.73 6.41
C ILE A 4 7.45 -8.55 4.91
N LEU A 5 8.26 -7.54 4.57
CA LEU A 5 8.74 -7.23 3.23
C LEU A 5 10.26 -7.16 3.24
N THR A 6 10.88 -7.67 2.18
CA THR A 6 12.31 -7.47 1.92
C THR A 6 12.58 -6.01 1.55
N ARG A 7 13.86 -5.63 1.52
CA ARG A 7 14.28 -4.28 1.12
C ARG A 7 13.83 -3.95 -0.31
N ASP A 8 13.97 -4.88 -1.24
CA ASP A 8 13.66 -4.69 -2.66
C ASP A 8 12.15 -4.59 -2.89
N GLU A 9 11.37 -5.42 -2.21
CA GLU A 9 9.90 -5.36 -2.24
C GLU A 9 9.39 -4.02 -1.70
N ARG A 10 9.97 -3.56 -0.59
CA ARG A 10 9.63 -2.27 -0.01
C ARG A 10 10.00 -1.12 -0.93
N ALA A 11 11.14 -1.21 -1.62
CA ALA A 11 11.55 -0.22 -2.60
C ALA A 11 10.60 -0.17 -3.80
N ALA A 12 10.19 -1.32 -4.34
CA ALA A 12 9.26 -1.40 -5.45
C ALA A 12 7.88 -0.80 -5.12
N ILE A 13 7.33 -1.11 -3.93
CA ILE A 13 6.05 -0.55 -3.50
C ILE A 13 6.15 0.97 -3.30
N ARG A 14 7.25 1.48 -2.73
CA ARG A 14 7.46 2.92 -2.55
C ARG A 14 7.68 3.65 -3.88
N ALA A 15 8.38 3.05 -4.83
CA ALA A 15 8.52 3.59 -6.18
C ALA A 15 7.16 3.71 -6.86
N LEU A 16 6.31 2.68 -6.76
CA LEU A 16 4.93 2.73 -7.23
C LEU A 16 4.12 3.85 -6.54
N ALA A 17 4.28 4.03 -5.23
CA ALA A 17 3.64 5.12 -4.48
C ALA A 17 4.11 6.51 -4.92
N SER A 18 5.35 6.64 -5.38
CA SER A 18 5.86 7.89 -5.97
C SER A 18 5.41 8.12 -7.43
N GLY A 19 4.68 7.19 -8.02
CA GLY A 19 4.09 7.30 -9.36
C GLY A 19 4.80 6.48 -10.44
N ASP A 20 5.83 5.71 -10.11
CA ASP A 20 6.49 4.80 -11.04
C ASP A 20 5.63 3.56 -11.29
N LYS A 21 4.83 3.62 -12.36
CA LYS A 21 3.89 2.56 -12.74
C LYS A 21 4.58 1.30 -13.26
N GLU A 22 5.85 1.35 -13.65
CA GLU A 22 6.58 0.18 -14.12
C GLU A 22 6.75 -0.85 -12.99
N GLN A 23 6.74 -0.36 -11.74
CA GLN A 23 6.92 -1.19 -10.55
C GLN A 23 5.66 -1.92 -10.10
N ILE A 24 4.52 -1.75 -10.78
CA ILE A 24 3.24 -2.36 -10.37
C ILE A 24 3.32 -3.89 -10.30
N GLY A 25 4.07 -4.53 -11.21
CA GLY A 25 4.24 -5.98 -11.20
C GLY A 25 5.02 -6.47 -9.98
N ALA A 26 6.16 -5.85 -9.69
CA ALA A 26 7.00 -6.20 -8.54
C ALA A 26 6.29 -5.90 -7.21
N ALA A 27 5.63 -4.75 -7.10
CA ALA A 27 4.85 -4.36 -5.93
C ALA A 27 3.65 -5.28 -5.69
N ARG A 28 2.96 -5.71 -6.76
CA ARG A 28 1.87 -6.69 -6.69
C ARG A 28 2.35 -8.05 -6.20
N ALA A 29 3.46 -8.55 -6.74
CA ALA A 29 4.04 -9.83 -6.32
C ALA A 29 4.44 -9.82 -4.84
N ALA A 30 5.02 -8.72 -4.36
CA ALA A 30 5.33 -8.52 -2.94
C ALA A 30 4.08 -8.56 -2.07
N PHE A 31 3.01 -7.85 -2.48
CA PHE A 31 1.73 -7.84 -1.77
C PHE A 31 1.08 -9.22 -1.71
N ASP A 32 0.96 -9.91 -2.84
CA ASP A 32 0.34 -11.24 -2.92
C ASP A 32 1.11 -12.29 -2.08
N ARG A 33 2.43 -12.14 -1.92
CA ARG A 33 3.26 -12.99 -1.06
C ARG A 33 3.05 -12.71 0.44
N ALA A 34 3.01 -11.45 0.83
CA ALA A 34 3.10 -11.03 2.24
C ALA A 34 1.73 -10.82 2.90
N ALA A 35 0.74 -10.29 2.19
CA ALA A 35 -0.57 -9.97 2.74
C ALA A 35 -1.33 -11.19 3.31
N PRO A 36 -1.34 -12.39 2.67
CA PRO A 36 -2.01 -13.56 3.23
C PRO A 36 -1.35 -14.11 4.50
N LYS A 37 -0.05 -13.85 4.69
CA LYS A 37 0.74 -14.39 5.82
C LYS A 37 0.73 -13.48 7.04
N HIS A 38 0.75 -12.17 6.80
CA HIS A 38 0.92 -11.18 7.85
C HIS A 38 -0.32 -10.31 8.06
N GLY A 39 -1.24 -10.29 7.09
CA GLY A 39 -2.37 -9.38 7.04
C GLY A 39 -2.01 -8.03 6.40
N VAL A 40 -2.99 -7.40 5.77
CA VAL A 40 -2.83 -6.10 5.08
C VAL A 40 -2.40 -4.98 6.04
N HIS A 41 -2.86 -5.04 7.29
CA HIS A 41 -2.53 -4.02 8.29
C HIS A 41 -1.14 -4.17 8.92
N ALA A 42 -0.36 -5.18 8.52
CA ALA A 42 0.95 -5.47 9.12
C ALA A 42 2.02 -4.40 8.82
N CYS A 43 1.92 -3.69 7.68
CA CYS A 43 2.75 -2.52 7.40
C CYS A 43 2.08 -1.57 6.39
N VAL A 44 2.56 -0.33 6.33
CA VAL A 44 1.98 0.73 5.50
C VAL A 44 2.06 0.44 4.00
N GLU A 45 3.12 -0.24 3.55
CA GLU A 45 3.28 -0.63 2.15
C GLU A 45 2.20 -1.64 1.70
N LEU A 46 1.78 -2.56 2.58
CA LEU A 46 0.69 -3.49 2.26
C LEU A 46 -0.67 -2.78 2.26
N GLN A 47 -0.90 -1.81 3.16
CA GLN A 47 -2.13 -1.01 3.14
C GLN A 47 -2.25 -0.21 1.83
N PHE A 48 -1.16 0.44 1.40
CA PHE A 48 -1.10 1.14 0.12
C PHE A 48 -1.46 0.21 -1.04
N MET A 49 -0.84 -0.97 -1.11
CA MET A 49 -1.14 -1.92 -2.17
C MET A 49 -2.59 -2.41 -2.12
N ALA A 50 -3.17 -2.62 -0.94
CA ALA A 50 -4.59 -2.98 -0.84
C ALA A 50 -5.50 -1.90 -1.42
N GLU A 51 -5.19 -0.61 -1.25
CA GLU A 51 -5.93 0.49 -1.88
C GLU A 51 -5.72 0.54 -3.40
N VAL A 52 -4.47 0.37 -3.86
CA VAL A 52 -4.12 0.38 -5.28
C VAL A 52 -4.80 -0.76 -6.04
N LEU A 53 -4.92 -1.91 -5.40
CA LEU A 53 -5.44 -3.14 -6.00
C LEU A 53 -6.95 -3.33 -5.76
N ALA A 54 -7.59 -2.45 -4.99
CA ALA A 54 -9.02 -2.51 -4.75
C ALA A 54 -9.77 -2.42 -6.09
N PRO A 55 -10.65 -3.39 -6.41
CA PRO A 55 -11.33 -3.45 -7.72
C PRO A 55 -12.26 -2.26 -7.97
N VAL A 56 -12.64 -1.54 -6.92
CA VAL A 56 -13.31 -0.25 -6.97
C VAL A 56 -12.57 0.66 -6.00
N PRO A 57 -12.21 1.90 -6.36
CA PRO A 57 -11.65 2.83 -5.40
C PRO A 57 -12.62 2.97 -4.23
N ASP A 58 -12.16 2.64 -3.03
CA ASP A 58 -12.96 2.78 -1.82
C ASP A 58 -13.18 4.27 -1.55
N LEU A 59 -14.30 4.77 -2.07
CA LEU A 59 -14.69 6.18 -1.99
C LEU A 59 -14.93 6.60 -0.52
N LEU A 60 -15.29 5.65 0.34
CA LEU A 60 -15.47 5.90 1.77
C LEU A 60 -14.11 6.08 2.45
N LEU A 61 -13.14 5.20 2.16
CA LEU A 61 -11.76 5.31 2.66
C LEU A 61 -11.09 6.61 2.18
N ARG A 62 -11.25 6.95 0.90
CA ARG A 62 -10.75 8.23 0.33
C ARG A 62 -11.39 9.45 0.99
N SER A 63 -12.67 9.39 1.32
CA SER A 63 -13.38 10.45 2.03
C SER A 63 -12.87 10.62 3.47
N GLN A 64 -12.68 9.50 4.19
CA GLN A 64 -12.14 9.49 5.55
C GLN A 64 -10.71 10.03 5.60
N TYR A 65 -9.86 9.61 4.66
CA TYR A 65 -8.48 10.10 4.54
C TYR A 65 -8.44 11.60 4.28
N ARG A 66 -9.25 12.10 3.33
CA ARG A 66 -9.34 13.54 3.03
C ARG A 66 -9.78 14.36 4.24
N ALA A 67 -10.76 13.87 5.01
CA ALA A 67 -11.22 14.53 6.22
C ALA A 67 -10.15 14.53 7.34
N ALA A 68 -9.35 13.47 7.44
CA ALA A 68 -8.23 13.40 8.38
C ALA A 68 -7.12 14.41 8.03
N VAL A 69 -6.74 14.50 6.75
CA VAL A 69 -5.73 15.46 6.27
C VAL A 69 -6.18 16.91 6.50
N LEU A 70 -7.44 17.25 6.18
CA LEU A 70 -7.95 18.61 6.39
C LEU A 70 -8.01 19.01 7.87
N ARG A 71 -8.27 18.06 8.78
CA ARG A 71 -8.25 18.30 10.23
C ARG A 71 -6.85 18.52 10.80
N GLN A 72 -5.80 18.06 10.12
CA GLN A 72 -4.41 18.28 10.56
C GLN A 72 -3.81 19.58 10.01
N ALA A 73 -4.48 20.22 9.05
CA ALA A 73 -4.03 21.44 8.38
C ALA A 73 -4.65 22.73 8.94
N GLY A 74 -5.47 22.64 10.00
CA GLY A 74 -5.99 23.76 10.78
C GLY A 74 -5.61 23.62 12.24
#